data_AF-Q094J6-F1
#
_entry.id   AF-Q094J6-F1
#
_cell.length_a   1.000
_cell.length_b   1.000
_cell.length_c   1.000
_cell.angle_alpha   90.00
_cell.angle_beta   90.00
_cell.angle_gamma   90.00
#
_symmetry.space_group_name_H-M   'P 1'
#
loop_
_entity.id
_entity.type
_entity.pdbx_description
1 polymer ?
#
loop_
_entity_poly.entity_id
_entity_poly.type
_entity_poly.pdbx_seq_one_letter_code
_entity_poly.pdbx_strand_id
1 'polypeptide(L)'
;MDAAWARAEQVAREDLVMFVNACFSCTGQREFYNDGRGQAVSIDFLHAYILGNYRRLYSRTLAAGINHFNQAQIILNLLATGAQTRPEDRREEGALIAMALRALPPQRAYRVLEVMRERRINNRRARAITRQYLAGRQDLNFDALKYRPKLRAAVAHGHLKLAGELNPFLFQGWRKRVYTTPLLETFRRAHYEQAAIFELPFTIAEGFARKHNIPRDVFLTRIQPRLTSAERLRLQGSAARVETSLAIDLGRTPLTKLALYVLSLKLDTRRERRAELHAALEQAATRTLRQASVPLGRVAAVLDNSYSASGSSEKRRRPLGVVLAAHYLLSALAREYRAFWTRPAEEPLFLEARGQTDLSTPLLDALEWKPDLVVVVSDGYDNDPPNAVAEVTRIFRTKLDPSRRTSIIHANPVFASELYAPRGIGAQVPTVGVRDAEDLPTVLGFARFAEGAAPLSELENYLAARVRRMLEPGQRPVQPVELTGEEEA
;
A
#
# COMPACT_ATOMS: atom_id res chain seq x y z
N MET A 1 -41.58 11.38 5.95
CA MET A 1 -40.75 10.16 5.90
C MET A 1 -39.50 10.34 5.04
N ASP A 2 -39.51 11.19 4.01
CA ASP A 2 -38.35 11.41 3.12
C ASP A 2 -37.12 12.08 3.74
N ALA A 3 -37.28 13.07 4.62
CA ALA A 3 -36.13 13.79 5.19
C ALA A 3 -35.25 12.91 6.10
N ALA A 4 -35.85 11.97 6.83
CA ALA A 4 -35.13 11.03 7.68
C ALA A 4 -34.36 10.00 6.84
N TRP A 5 -34.96 9.54 5.74
CA TRP A 5 -34.32 8.61 4.81
C TRP A 5 -33.15 9.26 4.07
N ALA A 6 -33.33 10.48 3.57
CA ALA A 6 -32.26 11.26 2.94
C ALA A 6 -31.09 11.53 3.89
N ARG A 7 -31.38 11.83 5.16
CA ARG A 7 -30.34 12.02 6.18
C ARG A 7 -29.61 10.72 6.51
N ALA A 8 -30.32 9.60 6.59
CA ALA A 8 -29.70 8.28 6.80
C ALA A 8 -28.79 7.89 5.63
N GLU A 9 -29.22 8.15 4.39
CA GLU A 9 -28.40 7.92 3.19
C GLU A 9 -27.14 8.79 3.18
N GLN A 10 -27.28 10.07 3.56
CA GLN A 10 -26.15 10.98 3.69
C GLN A 10 -25.13 10.49 4.73
N VAL A 11 -25.59 10.11 5.93
CA VAL A 11 -24.73 9.59 7.00
C VAL A 11 -24.00 8.33 6.54
N ALA A 12 -24.72 7.37 5.94
CA ALA A 12 -24.11 6.15 5.44
C ALA A 12 -23.02 6.43 4.37
N ARG A 13 -23.25 7.41 3.49
CA ARG A 13 -22.25 7.84 2.52
C ARG A 13 -21.02 8.44 3.20
N GLU A 14 -21.22 9.36 4.13
CA GLU A 14 -20.13 10.01 4.88
C GLU A 14 -19.29 8.99 5.65
N ASP A 15 -19.94 8.05 6.34
CA ASP A 15 -19.30 6.95 7.07
C ASP A 15 -18.40 6.10 6.15
N LEU A 16 -18.91 5.73 4.98
CA LEU A 16 -18.18 4.89 4.02
C LEU A 16 -17.01 5.62 3.39
N VAL A 17 -17.21 6.89 3.00
CA VAL A 17 -16.13 7.70 2.44
C VAL A 17 -15.03 7.88 3.47
N MET A 18 -15.38 8.20 4.71
CA MET A 18 -14.43 8.30 5.83
C MET A 18 -13.67 6.99 6.02
N PHE A 19 -14.37 5.86 6.06
CA PHE A 19 -13.73 4.55 6.24
C PHE A 19 -12.82 4.16 5.09
N VAL A 20 -13.23 4.36 3.84
CA VAL A 20 -12.41 4.07 2.66
C VAL A 20 -11.16 4.95 2.65
N ASN A 21 -11.31 6.25 2.96
CA ASN A 21 -10.18 7.17 3.08
C ASN A 21 -9.20 6.73 4.17
N ALA A 22 -9.70 6.37 5.35
CA ALA A 22 -8.89 5.81 6.42
C ALA A 22 -8.19 4.51 5.98
N CYS A 23 -8.87 3.66 5.22
CA CYS A 23 -8.31 2.40 4.72
C CYS A 23 -7.19 2.58 3.69
N PHE A 24 -7.15 3.72 2.98
CA PHE A 24 -6.04 4.05 2.10
C PHE A 24 -4.82 4.50 2.91
N SER A 25 -4.95 5.50 3.78
CA SER A 25 -3.80 6.13 4.47
C SER A 25 -3.33 5.41 5.75
N CYS A 26 -4.24 4.84 6.56
CA CYS A 26 -3.89 4.25 7.85
C CYS A 26 -3.17 2.92 7.67
N THR A 27 -1.96 2.80 8.24
CA THR A 27 -1.11 1.60 8.14
C THR A 27 -0.81 0.97 9.50
N GLY A 28 -1.33 1.52 10.59
CA GLY A 28 -1.05 1.06 11.97
C GLY A 28 0.37 1.38 12.46
N GLN A 29 1.09 2.26 11.76
CA GLN A 29 2.48 2.66 12.02
C GLN A 29 2.56 4.15 12.35
N ARG A 30 3.53 4.57 13.15
CA ARG A 30 3.67 5.94 13.65
C ARG A 30 3.76 6.98 12.52
N GLU A 31 3.05 8.09 12.66
CA GLU A 31 3.11 9.25 11.76
C GLU A 31 3.82 10.42 12.44
N PHE A 32 4.10 11.50 11.68
CA PHE A 32 4.87 12.64 12.19
C PHE A 32 4.21 13.30 13.41
N TYR A 33 2.88 13.48 13.38
CA TYR A 33 2.10 14.10 14.46
C TYR A 33 1.42 13.11 15.42
N ASN A 34 1.35 11.82 15.07
CA ASN A 34 0.53 10.83 15.78
C ASN A 34 1.29 9.55 16.15
N ASP A 35 0.99 9.01 17.32
CA ASP A 35 1.57 7.76 17.81
C ASP A 35 0.91 6.52 17.21
N GLY A 36 1.62 5.38 17.20
CA GLY A 36 1.09 4.14 16.63
C GLY A 36 -0.10 3.56 17.41
N ARG A 37 -0.19 3.85 18.72
CA ARG A 37 -1.26 3.34 19.58
C ARG A 37 -2.59 4.06 19.34
N GLY A 38 -2.57 5.39 19.20
CA GLY A 38 -3.75 6.18 18.86
C GLY A 38 -4.32 5.76 17.51
N GLN A 39 -3.45 5.51 16.52
CA GLN A 39 -3.90 5.00 15.22
C GLN A 39 -4.59 3.64 15.29
N ALA A 40 -4.02 2.69 16.03
CA ALA A 40 -4.60 1.36 16.17
C ALA A 40 -6.00 1.40 16.80
N VAL A 41 -6.20 2.22 17.84
CA VAL A 41 -7.52 2.39 18.47
C VAL A 41 -8.52 3.02 17.51
N SER A 42 -8.13 4.10 16.82
CA SER A 42 -9.01 4.79 15.89
C SER A 42 -9.46 3.91 14.72
N ILE A 43 -8.52 3.17 14.12
CA ILE A 43 -8.83 2.30 12.97
C ILE A 43 -9.66 1.07 13.41
N ASP A 44 -9.36 0.49 14.58
CA ASP A 44 -10.14 -0.65 15.11
C ASP A 44 -11.58 -0.25 15.42
N PHE A 45 -11.81 0.96 15.96
CA PHE A 45 -13.14 1.51 16.14
C PHE A 45 -13.89 1.63 14.81
N LEU A 46 -13.26 2.23 13.78
CA LEU A 46 -13.87 2.36 12.45
C LEU A 46 -14.22 1.01 11.84
N HIS A 47 -13.33 0.02 11.96
CA HIS A 47 -13.60 -1.34 11.49
C HIS A 47 -14.82 -1.95 12.19
N ALA A 48 -14.90 -1.82 13.52
CA ALA A 48 -16.03 -2.35 14.28
C ALA A 48 -17.35 -1.64 13.93
N TYR A 49 -17.31 -0.30 13.80
CA TYR A 49 -18.47 0.52 13.47
C TYR A 49 -19.03 0.19 12.08
N ILE A 50 -18.19 0.16 11.06
CA ILE A 50 -18.64 -0.10 9.67
C ILE A 50 -19.05 -1.57 9.50
N LEU A 51 -18.37 -2.51 10.17
CA LEU A 51 -18.78 -3.92 10.16
C LEU A 51 -20.16 -4.10 10.79
N GLY A 52 -20.43 -3.43 11.91
CA GLY A 52 -21.69 -3.52 12.64
C GLY A 52 -22.88 -2.94 11.87
N ASN A 53 -22.67 -1.80 11.20
CA ASN A 53 -23.75 -1.08 10.52
C ASN A 53 -23.88 -1.43 9.02
N TYR A 54 -22.76 -1.68 8.34
CA TYR A 54 -22.69 -1.78 6.87
C TYR A 54 -21.86 -2.98 6.38
N ARG A 55 -22.08 -4.18 6.93
CA ARG A 55 -21.30 -5.41 6.63
C ARG A 55 -21.05 -5.67 5.14
N ARG A 56 -22.09 -5.56 4.30
CA ARG A 56 -21.96 -5.82 2.85
C ARG A 56 -20.95 -4.86 2.23
N LEU A 57 -21.07 -3.56 2.53
CA LEU A 57 -20.17 -2.54 2.04
C LEU A 57 -18.76 -2.69 2.63
N TYR A 58 -18.67 -3.01 3.91
CA TYR A 58 -17.41 -3.37 4.58
C TYR A 58 -16.68 -4.48 3.83
N SER A 59 -17.38 -5.54 3.40
CA SER A 59 -16.77 -6.62 2.62
C SER A 59 -16.31 -6.18 1.22
N ARG A 60 -17.09 -5.32 0.55
CA ARG A 60 -16.79 -4.80 -0.78
C ARG A 60 -15.59 -3.85 -0.78
N THR A 61 -15.25 -3.24 0.36
CA THR A 61 -14.02 -2.44 0.47
C THR A 61 -12.75 -3.25 0.17
N LEU A 62 -12.77 -4.59 0.28
CA LEU A 62 -11.68 -5.45 -0.18
C LEU A 62 -11.37 -5.30 -1.68
N ALA A 63 -12.37 -4.92 -2.48
CA ALA A 63 -12.21 -4.65 -3.91
C ALA A 63 -11.87 -3.18 -4.22
N ALA A 64 -11.85 -2.30 -3.21
CA ALA A 64 -11.58 -0.88 -3.40
C ALA A 64 -10.10 -0.57 -3.67
N GLY A 65 -9.19 -1.54 -3.49
CA GLY A 65 -7.74 -1.32 -3.64
C GLY A 65 -7.09 -0.75 -2.38
N ILE A 66 -7.72 -0.95 -1.22
CA ILE A 66 -7.21 -0.51 0.09
C ILE A 66 -5.89 -1.20 0.43
N ASN A 67 -5.15 -0.64 1.40
CA ASN A 67 -3.86 -1.18 1.76
C ASN A 67 -3.94 -2.57 2.45
N HIS A 68 -2.83 -3.32 2.41
CA HIS A 68 -2.78 -4.69 2.94
C HIS A 68 -3.06 -4.80 4.45
N PHE A 69 -2.76 -3.75 5.24
CA PHE A 69 -3.03 -3.76 6.69
C PHE A 69 -4.55 -3.80 6.92
N ASN A 70 -5.29 -2.92 6.25
CA ASN A 70 -6.75 -2.88 6.34
C ASN A 70 -7.41 -4.11 5.68
N GLN A 71 -6.86 -4.62 4.56
CA GLN A 71 -7.31 -5.89 3.98
C GLN A 71 -7.22 -7.05 4.99
N ALA A 72 -6.08 -7.16 5.68
CA ALA A 72 -5.86 -8.19 6.69
C ALA A 72 -6.86 -8.09 7.85
N GLN A 73 -7.10 -6.88 8.36
CA GLN A 73 -8.05 -6.64 9.45
C GLN A 73 -9.50 -6.91 9.02
N ILE A 74 -9.90 -6.53 7.80
CA ILE A 74 -11.22 -6.86 7.23
C ILE A 74 -11.40 -8.37 7.12
N ILE A 75 -10.42 -9.10 6.58
CA ILE A 75 -10.47 -10.56 6.47
C ILE A 75 -10.66 -11.19 7.85
N LEU A 76 -9.87 -10.77 8.85
CA LEU A 76 -9.94 -11.30 10.22
C LEU A 76 -11.31 -11.03 10.84
N ASN A 77 -11.83 -9.80 10.73
CA ASN A 77 -13.08 -9.41 11.37
C ASN A 77 -14.30 -10.08 10.70
N LEU A 78 -14.30 -10.20 9.37
CA LEU A 78 -15.36 -10.91 8.63
C LEU A 78 -15.38 -12.40 8.97
N LEU A 79 -14.20 -13.03 9.09
CA LEU A 79 -14.08 -14.43 9.48
C LEU A 79 -14.47 -14.66 10.93
N ALA A 80 -14.12 -13.76 11.85
CA ALA A 80 -14.51 -13.85 13.26
C ALA A 80 -16.04 -13.80 13.43
N THR A 81 -16.70 -12.92 12.69
CA THR A 81 -18.15 -12.67 12.77
C THR A 81 -18.94 -13.40 11.68
N GLY A 82 -18.37 -14.46 11.09
CA GLY A 82 -18.95 -15.13 9.92
C GLY A 82 -20.39 -15.65 10.12
N ALA A 83 -20.79 -15.94 11.36
CA ALA A 83 -22.16 -16.35 11.70
C ALA A 83 -23.22 -15.26 11.44
N GLN A 84 -22.82 -13.99 11.49
CA GLN A 84 -23.69 -12.82 11.27
C GLN A 84 -23.89 -12.52 9.77
N THR A 85 -23.28 -13.31 8.87
CA THR A 85 -23.40 -13.07 7.42
C THR A 85 -24.78 -13.52 6.92
N ARG A 86 -25.52 -12.58 6.31
CA ARG A 86 -26.80 -12.84 5.65
C ARG A 86 -26.65 -13.90 4.55
N PRO A 87 -27.61 -14.81 4.35
CA PRO A 87 -27.50 -15.88 3.37
C PRO A 87 -27.16 -15.40 1.95
N GLU A 88 -27.76 -14.29 1.50
CA GLU A 88 -27.54 -13.72 0.17
C GLU A 88 -26.08 -13.26 -0.06
N ASP A 89 -25.42 -12.75 0.98
CA ASP A 89 -24.08 -12.17 0.86
C ASP A 89 -22.94 -13.20 1.09
N ARG A 90 -23.25 -14.39 1.62
CA ARG A 90 -22.22 -15.40 2.01
C ARG A 90 -21.28 -15.79 0.88
N ARG A 91 -21.80 -15.92 -0.34
CA ARG A 91 -21.02 -16.32 -1.51
C ARG A 91 -20.08 -15.20 -1.96
N GLU A 92 -20.61 -13.98 -2.08
CA GLU A 92 -19.83 -12.79 -2.46
C GLU A 92 -18.74 -12.52 -1.41
N GLU A 93 -19.11 -12.48 -0.14
CA GLU A 93 -18.18 -12.21 0.96
C GLU A 93 -17.10 -13.31 1.07
N GLY A 94 -17.45 -14.58 0.83
CA GLY A 94 -16.49 -15.68 0.80
C GLY A 94 -15.47 -15.56 -0.34
N ALA A 95 -15.94 -15.20 -1.53
CA ALA A 95 -15.09 -15.02 -2.70
C ALA A 95 -14.15 -13.82 -2.55
N LEU A 96 -14.65 -12.70 -2.00
CA LEU A 96 -13.85 -11.51 -1.73
C LEU A 96 -12.72 -11.79 -0.73
N ILE A 97 -13.02 -12.48 0.38
CA ILE A 97 -12.00 -12.88 1.35
C ILE A 97 -10.93 -13.76 0.70
N ALA A 98 -11.35 -14.76 -0.09
CA ALA A 98 -10.42 -15.68 -0.74
C ALA A 98 -9.49 -14.96 -1.73
N MET A 99 -10.04 -14.04 -2.54
CA MET A 99 -9.28 -13.28 -3.53
C MET A 99 -8.37 -12.24 -2.87
N ALA A 100 -8.86 -11.51 -1.86
CA ALA A 100 -8.03 -10.57 -1.12
C ALA A 100 -6.86 -11.28 -0.42
N LEU A 101 -7.13 -12.39 0.28
CA LEU A 101 -6.08 -13.18 0.94
C LEU A 101 -5.04 -13.71 -0.05
N ARG A 102 -5.45 -14.09 -1.28
CA ARG A 102 -4.55 -14.55 -2.34
C ARG A 102 -3.73 -13.42 -2.96
N ALA A 103 -4.27 -12.20 -3.01
CA ALA A 103 -3.59 -11.02 -3.53
C ALA A 103 -2.52 -10.48 -2.55
N LEU A 104 -2.70 -10.72 -1.25
CA LEU A 104 -1.71 -10.33 -0.24
C LEU A 104 -0.34 -10.97 -0.48
N PRO A 105 0.77 -10.26 -0.17
CA PRO A 105 2.08 -10.87 -0.11
C PRO A 105 2.10 -12.09 0.83
N PRO A 106 2.84 -13.17 0.50
CA PRO A 106 2.78 -14.42 1.24
C PRO A 106 3.02 -14.25 2.75
N GLN A 107 3.99 -13.43 3.14
CA GLN A 107 4.30 -13.15 4.54
C GLN A 107 3.11 -12.52 5.30
N ARG A 108 2.34 -11.64 4.63
CA ARG A 108 1.17 -10.96 5.20
C ARG A 108 -0.02 -11.90 5.27
N ALA A 109 -0.26 -12.68 4.22
CA ALA A 109 -1.28 -13.72 4.24
C ALA A 109 -1.02 -14.78 5.33
N TYR A 110 0.24 -15.23 5.50
CA TYR A 110 0.61 -16.12 6.59
C TYR A 110 0.45 -15.48 7.97
N ARG A 111 0.71 -14.17 8.11
CA ARG A 111 0.42 -13.45 9.36
C ARG A 111 -1.08 -13.42 9.65
N VAL A 112 -1.94 -13.21 8.65
CA VAL A 112 -3.40 -13.31 8.83
C VAL A 112 -3.80 -14.70 9.34
N LEU A 113 -3.29 -15.77 8.73
CA LEU A 113 -3.57 -17.15 9.16
C LEU A 113 -3.06 -17.45 10.58
N GLU A 114 -1.93 -16.88 10.96
CA GLU A 114 -1.39 -16.98 12.32
C GLU A 114 -2.28 -16.25 13.34
N VAL A 115 -2.68 -15.01 13.04
CA VAL A 115 -3.57 -14.22 13.90
C VAL A 115 -4.95 -14.87 14.02
N MET A 116 -5.47 -15.51 12.97
CA MET A 116 -6.69 -16.31 13.06
C MET A 116 -6.60 -17.39 14.13
N ARG A 117 -5.45 -18.07 14.22
CA ARG A 117 -5.19 -19.09 15.25
C ARG A 117 -5.07 -18.46 16.63
N GLU A 118 -4.32 -17.36 16.77
CA GLU A 118 -4.17 -16.61 18.03
C GLU A 118 -5.55 -16.17 18.58
N ARG A 119 -6.41 -15.67 17.70
CA ARG A 119 -7.80 -15.27 18.01
C ARG A 119 -8.80 -16.43 18.05
N ARG A 120 -8.34 -17.69 17.90
CA ARG A 120 -9.16 -18.92 17.92
C ARG A 120 -10.33 -18.93 16.91
N ILE A 121 -10.15 -18.31 15.74
CA ILE A 121 -11.17 -18.23 14.69
C ILE A 121 -11.17 -19.52 13.85
N ASN A 122 -11.84 -20.58 14.34
CA ASN A 122 -11.84 -21.91 13.70
C ASN A 122 -13.22 -22.37 13.19
N ASN A 123 -13.99 -21.47 12.56
CA ASN A 123 -15.26 -21.85 11.94
C ASN A 123 -15.08 -22.56 10.58
N ARG A 124 -16.16 -23.19 10.08
CA ARG A 124 -16.14 -23.95 8.80
C ARG A 124 -15.62 -23.09 7.64
N ARG A 125 -15.97 -21.80 7.63
CA ARG A 125 -15.58 -20.86 6.59
C ARG A 125 -14.10 -20.51 6.65
N ALA A 126 -13.58 -20.20 7.84
CA ALA A 126 -12.16 -19.98 8.09
C ALA A 126 -11.31 -21.15 7.57
N ARG A 127 -11.68 -22.39 7.93
CA ARG A 127 -11.00 -23.60 7.43
C ARG A 127 -11.07 -23.76 5.91
N ALA A 128 -12.21 -23.45 5.30
CA ALA A 128 -12.38 -23.51 3.84
C ALA A 128 -11.49 -22.48 3.12
N ILE A 129 -11.41 -21.24 3.62
CA ILE A 129 -10.55 -20.18 3.08
C ILE A 129 -9.07 -20.57 3.22
N THR A 130 -8.64 -21.06 4.39
CA THR A 130 -7.26 -21.54 4.58
C THR A 130 -6.91 -22.65 3.59
N ARG A 131 -7.81 -23.61 3.37
CA ARG A 131 -7.63 -24.68 2.38
C ARG A 131 -7.48 -24.13 0.97
N GLN A 132 -8.36 -23.22 0.56
CA GLN A 132 -8.36 -22.63 -0.77
C GLN A 132 -7.12 -21.76 -1.02
N TYR A 133 -6.63 -21.07 0.01
CA TYR A 133 -5.40 -20.30 -0.07
C TYR A 133 -4.19 -21.22 -0.31
N LEU A 134 -4.02 -22.24 0.52
CA LEU A 134 -2.89 -23.17 0.41
C LEU A 134 -2.92 -23.97 -0.90
N ALA A 135 -4.10 -24.42 -1.34
CA ALA A 135 -4.25 -25.10 -2.63
C ALA A 135 -3.95 -24.20 -3.84
N GLY A 136 -4.06 -22.88 -3.67
CA GLY A 136 -3.74 -21.90 -4.71
C GLY A 136 -2.29 -21.41 -4.72
N ARG A 137 -1.44 -21.90 -3.81
CA ARG A 137 -0.01 -21.53 -3.79
C ARG A 137 0.72 -22.24 -4.94
N GLN A 138 1.63 -21.50 -5.57
CA GLN A 138 2.44 -22.03 -6.68
C GLN A 138 3.48 -23.04 -6.18
N ASP A 139 4.16 -22.73 -5.07
CA ASP A 139 5.17 -23.60 -4.49
C ASP A 139 5.05 -23.65 -2.96
N LEU A 140 4.42 -24.72 -2.46
CA LEU A 140 4.32 -25.00 -1.03
C LEU A 140 5.63 -25.51 -0.43
N ASN A 141 6.56 -26.04 -1.24
CA ASN A 141 7.85 -26.50 -0.76
C ASN A 141 8.71 -25.30 -0.35
N PHE A 142 8.73 -24.25 -1.18
CA PHE A 142 9.39 -22.99 -0.84
C PHE A 142 8.82 -22.37 0.45
N ASP A 143 7.49 -22.31 0.56
CA ASP A 143 6.82 -21.80 1.76
C ASP A 143 7.17 -22.62 3.01
N ALA A 144 7.34 -23.94 2.87
CA ALA A 144 7.73 -24.83 3.95
C ALA A 144 9.15 -24.58 4.48
N LEU A 145 10.03 -23.96 3.69
CA LEU A 145 11.35 -23.53 4.13
C LEU A 145 11.28 -22.12 4.74
N LYS A 146 10.79 -21.14 3.97
CA LYS A 146 10.84 -19.71 4.33
C LYS A 146 9.87 -19.36 5.45
N TYR A 147 8.67 -19.92 5.44
CA TYR A 147 7.58 -19.60 6.36
C TYR A 147 7.19 -20.81 7.23
N ARG A 148 8.13 -21.74 7.47
CA ARG A 148 7.90 -23.04 8.11
C ARG A 148 6.98 -23.00 9.35
N PRO A 149 7.23 -22.13 10.36
CA PRO A 149 6.39 -22.12 11.57
C PRO A 149 4.95 -21.67 11.25
N LYS A 150 4.80 -20.69 10.37
CA LYS A 150 3.50 -20.13 9.96
C LYS A 150 2.71 -21.11 9.10
N LEU A 151 3.37 -21.81 8.16
CA LEU A 151 2.74 -22.85 7.36
C LEU A 151 2.27 -24.02 8.24
N ARG A 152 3.12 -24.51 9.16
CA ARG A 152 2.74 -25.55 10.11
C ARG A 152 1.52 -25.15 10.94
N ALA A 153 1.51 -23.91 11.44
CA ALA A 153 0.38 -23.37 12.19
C ALA A 153 -0.91 -23.33 11.36
N ALA A 154 -0.83 -22.86 10.11
CA ALA A 154 -1.98 -22.79 9.20
C ALA A 154 -2.56 -24.18 8.87
N VAL A 155 -1.69 -25.17 8.61
CA VAL A 155 -2.08 -26.55 8.30
C VAL A 155 -2.75 -27.21 9.49
N ALA A 156 -2.17 -27.04 10.69
CA ALA A 156 -2.74 -27.56 11.93
C ALA A 156 -4.10 -26.92 12.23
N HIS A 157 -4.21 -25.59 12.11
CA HIS A 157 -5.45 -24.86 12.34
C HIS A 157 -6.55 -25.22 11.32
N GLY A 158 -6.18 -25.42 10.05
CA GLY A 158 -7.10 -25.80 8.98
C GLY A 158 -7.50 -27.29 8.98
N HIS A 159 -6.91 -28.12 9.84
CA HIS A 159 -7.04 -29.58 9.85
C HIS A 159 -6.75 -30.19 8.46
N LEU A 160 -5.70 -29.70 7.81
CA LEU A 160 -5.38 -30.08 6.42
C LEU A 160 -4.37 -31.22 6.38
N LYS A 161 -4.55 -32.14 5.43
CA LYS A 161 -3.57 -33.18 5.10
C LYS A 161 -2.81 -32.72 3.86
N LEU A 162 -1.54 -32.38 4.01
CA LEU A 162 -0.66 -32.10 2.88
C LEU A 162 -0.23 -33.40 2.21
N ALA A 163 -0.15 -33.40 0.89
CA ALA A 163 0.30 -34.54 0.10
C ALA A 163 1.83 -34.72 0.17
N GLY A 164 2.29 -35.95 -0.03
CA GLY A 164 3.71 -36.27 -0.18
C GLY A 164 4.57 -36.00 1.06
N GLU A 165 5.77 -35.48 0.82
CA GLU A 165 6.84 -35.33 1.82
C GLU A 165 6.68 -34.08 2.72
N LEU A 166 5.80 -33.16 2.36
CA LEU A 166 5.60 -31.90 3.11
C LEU A 166 5.05 -32.13 4.51
N ASN A 167 4.10 -33.06 4.66
CA ASN A 167 3.50 -33.36 5.96
C ASN A 167 4.53 -33.91 6.96
N PRO A 168 5.33 -34.96 6.64
CA PRO A 168 6.39 -35.40 7.55
C PRO A 168 7.47 -34.33 7.75
N PHE A 169 7.84 -33.54 6.74
CA PHE A 169 8.82 -32.45 6.89
C PHE A 169 8.40 -31.39 7.93
N LEU A 170 7.13 -30.97 7.93
CA LEU A 170 6.61 -29.97 8.85
C LEU A 170 6.41 -30.49 10.28
N PHE A 171 5.89 -31.71 10.43
CA PHE A 171 5.46 -32.23 11.74
C PHE A 171 6.44 -33.22 12.38
N GLN A 172 7.08 -34.09 11.60
CA GLN A 172 7.99 -35.13 12.11
C GLN A 172 9.46 -34.67 12.15
N GLY A 173 9.78 -33.60 11.41
CA GLY A 173 11.06 -32.89 11.46
C GLY A 173 11.99 -33.20 10.29
N TRP A 174 12.79 -32.20 9.91
CA TRP A 174 13.66 -32.25 8.73
C TRP A 174 14.86 -33.20 8.85
N ARG A 175 15.23 -33.65 10.07
CA ARG A 175 16.44 -34.47 10.31
C ARG A 175 16.26 -35.96 10.05
N LYS A 176 15.03 -36.46 10.10
CA LYS A 176 14.76 -37.90 10.25
C LYS A 176 14.64 -38.66 8.93
N ARG A 177 14.62 -37.97 7.78
CA ARG A 177 14.38 -38.57 6.47
C ARG A 177 15.21 -37.89 5.40
N VAL A 178 15.55 -38.66 4.37
CA VAL A 178 16.00 -38.17 3.07
C VAL A 178 14.75 -37.75 2.29
N TYR A 179 14.83 -36.60 1.62
CA TYR A 179 13.73 -36.07 0.82
C TYR A 179 14.02 -36.26 -0.67
N THR A 180 13.01 -36.67 -1.43
CA THR A 180 13.07 -36.75 -2.89
C THR A 180 12.92 -35.36 -3.50
N THR A 181 12.21 -34.47 -2.82
CA THR A 181 12.00 -33.09 -3.25
C THR A 181 13.31 -32.30 -3.17
N PRO A 182 13.89 -31.82 -4.30
CA PRO A 182 15.23 -31.24 -4.32
C PRO A 182 15.44 -30.11 -3.30
N LEU A 183 14.47 -29.19 -3.20
CA LEU A 183 14.58 -28.04 -2.30
C LEU A 183 14.57 -28.44 -0.81
N LEU A 184 13.78 -29.45 -0.43
CA LEU A 184 13.72 -29.96 0.95
C LEU A 184 15.04 -30.67 1.32
N GLU A 185 15.63 -31.37 0.35
CA GLU A 185 16.88 -32.09 0.53
C GLU A 185 18.08 -31.14 0.58
N THR A 186 18.14 -30.13 -0.31
CA THR A 186 19.15 -29.07 -0.25
C THR A 186 19.10 -28.34 1.09
N PHE A 187 17.90 -28.07 1.63
CA PHE A 187 17.76 -27.49 2.97
C PHE A 187 18.31 -28.39 4.08
N ARG A 188 18.04 -29.70 4.00
CA ARG A 188 18.61 -30.69 4.93
C ARG A 188 20.14 -30.72 4.83
N ARG A 189 20.70 -30.76 3.62
CA ARG A 189 22.15 -30.76 3.35
C ARG A 189 22.84 -29.49 3.80
N ALA A 190 22.23 -28.31 3.59
CA ALA A 190 22.79 -27.02 3.99
C ALA A 190 23.04 -26.89 5.51
N HIS A 191 22.43 -27.75 6.34
CA HIS A 191 22.77 -27.82 7.76
C HIS A 191 24.15 -28.45 8.05
N TYR A 192 24.69 -29.21 7.11
CA TYR A 192 25.93 -30.00 7.26
C TYR A 192 27.00 -29.60 6.24
N GLU A 193 26.60 -29.14 5.05
CA GLU A 193 27.48 -28.86 3.91
C GLU A 193 27.37 -27.39 3.47
N GLN A 194 28.51 -26.71 3.32
CA GLN A 194 28.54 -25.30 2.94
C GLN A 194 28.17 -25.05 1.47
N ALA A 195 28.49 -26.00 0.57
CA ALA A 195 28.17 -25.87 -0.85
C ALA A 195 26.66 -25.75 -1.10
N ALA A 196 25.87 -26.54 -0.37
CA ALA A 196 24.40 -26.55 -0.46
C ALA A 196 23.73 -25.23 -0.04
N ILE A 197 24.44 -24.33 0.66
CA ILE A 197 23.90 -23.01 1.05
C ILE A 197 23.65 -22.13 -0.17
N PHE A 198 24.54 -22.18 -1.16
CA PHE A 198 24.44 -21.35 -2.37
C PHE A 198 23.35 -21.86 -3.34
N GLU A 199 22.85 -23.07 -3.12
CA GLU A 199 21.71 -23.64 -3.82
C GLU A 199 20.36 -23.24 -3.20
N LEU A 200 20.35 -22.54 -2.07
CA LEU A 200 19.12 -22.06 -1.43
C LEU A 200 18.74 -20.65 -1.89
N PRO A 201 17.46 -20.26 -1.74
CA PRO A 201 17.03 -18.88 -1.91
C PRO A 201 17.76 -17.94 -0.95
N PHE A 202 18.05 -16.70 -1.40
CA PHE A 202 18.92 -15.76 -0.70
C PHE A 202 18.56 -15.55 0.78
N THR A 203 17.28 -15.30 1.10
CA THR A 203 16.86 -15.05 2.49
C THR A 203 17.14 -16.25 3.42
N ILE A 204 16.98 -17.47 2.89
CA ILE A 204 17.23 -18.70 3.65
C ILE A 204 18.75 -18.90 3.77
N ALA A 205 19.47 -18.75 2.65
CA ALA A 205 20.92 -18.88 2.58
C ALA A 205 21.64 -17.91 3.54
N GLU A 206 21.15 -16.68 3.70
CA GLU A 206 21.71 -15.68 4.62
C GLU A 206 21.68 -16.16 6.08
N GLY A 207 20.61 -16.82 6.51
CA GLY A 207 20.51 -17.42 7.84
C GLY A 207 21.51 -18.57 8.05
N PHE A 208 21.74 -19.39 7.01
CA PHE A 208 22.74 -20.46 7.05
C PHE A 208 24.17 -19.94 7.00
N ALA A 209 24.44 -18.89 6.21
CA ALA A 209 25.76 -18.26 6.13
C ALA A 209 26.22 -17.77 7.51
N ARG A 210 25.32 -17.16 8.29
CA ARG A 210 25.59 -16.78 9.68
C ARG A 210 25.90 -17.99 10.56
N LYS A 211 25.14 -19.08 10.41
CA LYS A 211 25.37 -20.31 11.17
C LYS A 211 26.73 -20.96 10.87
N HIS A 212 27.17 -20.89 9.62
CA HIS A 212 28.44 -21.46 9.15
C HIS A 212 29.62 -20.47 9.21
N ASN A 213 29.44 -19.29 9.82
CA ASN A 213 30.44 -18.22 9.94
C ASN A 213 31.08 -17.82 8.60
N ILE A 214 30.31 -17.81 7.51
CA ILE A 214 30.80 -17.38 6.20
C ILE A 214 30.89 -15.84 6.17
N PRO A 215 32.04 -15.25 5.79
CA PRO A 215 32.18 -13.81 5.62
C PRO A 215 31.15 -13.22 4.66
N ARG A 216 30.59 -12.05 5.00
CA ARG A 216 29.45 -11.45 4.29
C ARG A 216 29.78 -11.08 2.84
N ASP A 217 30.97 -10.57 2.60
CA ASP A 217 31.54 -10.25 1.29
C ASP A 217 31.63 -11.49 0.38
N VAL A 218 32.16 -12.59 0.92
CA VAL A 218 32.26 -13.88 0.20
C VAL A 218 30.87 -14.43 -0.12
N PHE A 219 29.93 -14.34 0.84
CA PHE A 219 28.55 -14.77 0.66
C PHE A 219 27.85 -13.96 -0.45
N LEU A 220 27.95 -12.62 -0.41
CA LEU A 220 27.30 -11.73 -1.37
C LEU A 220 27.83 -11.96 -2.80
N THR A 221 29.13 -12.18 -2.95
CA THR A 221 29.76 -12.45 -4.26
C THR A 221 29.24 -13.75 -4.86
N ARG A 222 29.15 -14.82 -4.05
CA ARG A 222 28.72 -16.14 -4.53
C ARG A 222 27.21 -16.25 -4.77
N ILE A 223 26.39 -15.54 -4.00
CA ILE A 223 24.92 -15.59 -4.11
C ILE A 223 24.37 -14.60 -5.15
N GLN A 224 25.18 -13.65 -5.62
CA GLN A 224 24.78 -12.58 -6.56
C GLN A 224 23.96 -13.07 -7.76
N PRO A 225 24.30 -14.19 -8.45
CA PRO A 225 23.52 -14.65 -9.61
C PRO A 225 22.07 -15.01 -9.28
N ARG A 226 21.79 -15.36 -8.01
CA ARG A 226 20.46 -15.78 -7.53
C ARG A 226 19.64 -14.67 -6.90
N LEU A 227 20.21 -13.48 -6.72
CA LEU A 227 19.49 -12.32 -6.18
C LEU A 227 18.41 -11.85 -7.15
N THR A 228 17.20 -11.70 -6.64
CA THR A 228 16.10 -11.03 -7.34
C THR A 228 16.38 -9.52 -7.47
N SER A 229 15.72 -8.86 -8.42
CA SER A 229 15.87 -7.40 -8.61
C SER A 229 15.54 -6.59 -7.34
N ALA A 230 14.54 -7.01 -6.56
CA ALA A 230 14.17 -6.36 -5.31
C ALA A 230 15.22 -6.56 -4.21
N GLU A 231 15.79 -7.75 -4.10
CA GLU A 231 16.88 -8.04 -3.16
C GLU A 231 18.15 -7.26 -3.51
N ARG A 232 18.45 -7.09 -4.81
CA ARG A 232 19.57 -6.24 -5.26
C ARG A 232 19.40 -4.79 -4.84
N LEU A 233 18.20 -4.21 -5.02
CA LEU A 233 17.89 -2.85 -4.62
C LEU A 233 18.04 -2.65 -3.09
N ARG A 234 17.57 -3.61 -2.30
CA ARG A 234 17.71 -3.59 -0.83
C ARG A 234 19.17 -3.62 -0.39
N LEU A 235 19.97 -4.48 -1.03
CA LEU A 235 21.37 -4.65 -0.67
C LEU A 235 22.20 -3.40 -0.99
N GLN A 236 21.85 -2.59 -1.97
CA GLN A 236 22.55 -1.32 -2.23
C GLN A 236 22.42 -0.28 -1.12
N GLY A 237 21.25 -0.15 -0.47
CA GLY A 237 21.10 0.77 0.68
C GLY A 237 22.01 0.39 1.86
N SER A 238 22.34 -0.90 1.98
CA SER A 238 23.31 -1.42 2.96
C SER A 238 24.75 -1.43 2.42
N ALA A 239 24.94 -1.64 1.11
CA ALA A 239 26.22 -1.70 0.42
C ALA A 239 26.79 -0.31 0.05
N ALA A 240 26.07 0.79 0.30
CA ALA A 240 26.73 2.10 0.37
C ALA A 240 27.87 2.14 1.43
N ARG A 241 27.98 1.12 2.30
CA ARG A 241 29.10 0.90 3.23
C ARG A 241 30.19 -0.05 2.71
N VAL A 242 29.99 -0.74 1.59
CA VAL A 242 30.91 -1.74 1.03
C VAL A 242 30.94 -1.57 -0.48
N GLU A 243 32.07 -1.16 -1.07
CA GLU A 243 32.27 -0.85 -2.50
C GLU A 243 31.92 -2.03 -3.44
N THR A 244 30.64 -2.34 -3.60
CA THR A 244 30.18 -3.36 -4.54
C THR A 244 28.93 -2.83 -5.23
N SER A 245 29.13 -2.32 -6.45
CA SER A 245 28.06 -1.81 -7.32
C SER A 245 27.31 -2.98 -7.97
N LEU A 246 26.16 -3.34 -7.40
CA LEU A 246 25.24 -4.26 -8.06
C LEU A 246 24.47 -3.52 -9.17
N ALA A 247 24.55 -3.96 -10.43
CA ALA A 247 23.76 -3.39 -11.52
C ALA A 247 22.25 -3.59 -11.29
N ILE A 248 21.49 -2.49 -11.25
CA ILE A 248 20.03 -2.48 -11.03
C ILE A 248 19.29 -2.32 -12.37
N ASP A 249 18.19 -3.06 -12.54
CA ASP A 249 17.14 -2.74 -13.52
C ASP A 249 16.12 -1.81 -12.84
N LEU A 250 16.36 -0.49 -12.89
CA LEU A 250 15.48 0.51 -12.27
C LEU A 250 14.09 0.50 -12.90
N GLY A 251 13.99 0.05 -14.14
CA GLY A 251 12.78 -0.01 -14.95
C GLY A 251 11.75 -1.04 -14.48
N ARG A 252 11.99 -1.80 -13.41
CA ARG A 252 10.99 -2.73 -12.82
C ARG A 252 10.41 -2.29 -11.49
N THR A 253 11.00 -1.29 -10.83
CA THR A 253 10.61 -0.87 -9.48
C THR A 253 9.30 -0.08 -9.49
N PRO A 254 8.42 -0.21 -8.46
CA PRO A 254 7.27 0.68 -8.28
C PRO A 254 7.69 2.15 -8.13
N LEU A 255 6.83 3.07 -8.56
CA LEU A 255 7.13 4.50 -8.64
C LEU A 255 7.41 5.13 -7.27
N THR A 256 6.55 4.92 -6.27
CA THR A 256 6.78 5.49 -4.93
C THR A 256 8.04 4.93 -4.28
N LYS A 257 8.36 3.64 -4.51
CA LYS A 257 9.62 3.05 -4.01
C LYS A 257 10.84 3.64 -4.70
N LEU A 258 10.77 3.87 -6.01
CA LEU A 258 11.84 4.49 -6.76
C LEU A 258 12.06 5.94 -6.28
N ALA A 259 10.99 6.70 -6.04
CA ALA A 259 11.07 8.04 -5.47
C ALA A 259 11.76 8.03 -4.08
N LEU A 260 11.39 7.10 -3.20
CA LEU A 260 12.05 6.94 -1.90
C LEU A 260 13.53 6.57 -2.03
N TYR A 261 13.88 5.69 -2.97
CA TYR A 261 15.28 5.36 -3.27
C TYR A 261 16.04 6.60 -3.73
N VAL A 262 15.50 7.39 -4.65
CA VAL A 262 16.12 8.65 -5.11
C VAL A 262 16.33 9.60 -3.93
N LEU A 263 15.31 9.80 -3.10
CA LEU A 263 15.40 10.61 -1.90
C LEU A 263 16.33 10.03 -0.82
N SER A 264 16.69 8.75 -0.91
CA SER A 264 17.67 8.10 -0.03
C SER A 264 19.11 8.50 -0.35
N LEU A 265 19.39 8.78 -1.62
CA LEU A 265 20.72 9.13 -2.14
C LEU A 265 21.18 10.52 -1.68
N LYS A 266 22.50 10.71 -1.60
CA LYS A 266 23.13 12.02 -1.40
C LYS A 266 22.88 12.93 -2.61
N LEU A 267 22.84 14.24 -2.38
CA LEU A 267 22.57 15.22 -3.44
C LEU A 267 23.58 15.14 -4.60
N ASP A 268 24.87 14.93 -4.30
CA ASP A 268 25.91 14.80 -5.33
C ASP A 268 25.65 13.60 -6.25
N THR A 269 25.32 12.44 -5.67
CA THR A 269 24.96 11.24 -6.45
C THR A 269 23.71 11.44 -7.29
N ARG A 270 22.73 12.22 -6.80
CA ARG A 270 21.54 12.56 -7.60
C ARG A 270 21.89 13.46 -8.78
N ARG A 271 22.83 14.40 -8.59
CA ARG A 271 23.32 15.29 -9.66
C ARG A 271 24.07 14.49 -10.72
N GLU A 272 24.98 13.61 -10.30
CA GLU A 272 25.75 12.75 -11.20
C GLU A 272 24.85 11.80 -12.01
N ARG A 273 23.85 11.19 -11.38
CA ARG A 273 22.94 10.21 -12.00
C ARG A 273 21.61 10.82 -12.44
N ARG A 274 21.52 12.14 -12.61
CA ARG A 274 20.27 12.88 -12.86
C ARG A 274 19.44 12.28 -14.00
N ALA A 275 20.05 12.16 -15.19
CA ALA A 275 19.36 11.71 -16.39
C ALA A 275 18.83 10.27 -16.25
N GLU A 276 19.63 9.39 -15.63
CA GLU A 276 19.25 8.00 -15.37
C GLU A 276 18.05 7.91 -14.40
N LEU A 277 18.10 8.64 -13.28
CA LEU A 277 17.06 8.62 -12.26
C LEU A 277 15.76 9.26 -12.75
N HIS A 278 15.85 10.36 -13.51
CA HIS A 278 14.70 11.02 -14.12
C HIS A 278 13.96 10.07 -15.07
N ALA A 279 14.69 9.50 -16.03
CA ALA A 279 14.13 8.58 -17.02
C ALA A 279 13.51 7.34 -16.36
N ALA A 280 14.13 6.82 -15.29
CA ALA A 280 13.58 5.70 -14.53
C ALA A 280 12.23 6.04 -13.87
N LEU A 281 12.07 7.25 -13.32
CA LEU A 281 10.82 7.71 -12.72
C LEU A 281 9.72 7.92 -13.77
N GLU A 282 10.04 8.50 -14.92
CA GLU A 282 9.11 8.65 -16.05
C GLU A 282 8.63 7.30 -16.59
N GLN A 283 9.55 6.35 -16.76
CA GLN A 283 9.22 4.99 -17.19
C GLN A 283 8.37 4.26 -16.15
N ALA A 284 8.66 4.43 -14.85
CA ALA A 284 7.84 3.86 -13.79
C ALA A 284 6.43 4.45 -13.78
N ALA A 285 6.29 5.77 -13.92
CA ALA A 285 5.00 6.44 -14.02
C ALA A 285 4.18 5.92 -15.20
N THR A 286 4.78 5.87 -16.39
CA THR A 286 4.13 5.39 -17.62
C THR A 286 3.66 3.94 -17.51
N ARG A 287 4.41 3.07 -16.81
CA ARG A 287 3.99 1.68 -16.56
C ARG A 287 2.76 1.59 -15.66
N THR A 288 2.69 2.41 -14.62
CA THR A 288 1.51 2.51 -13.75
C THR A 288 0.28 2.93 -14.56
N LEU A 289 0.44 3.80 -15.57
CA LEU A 289 -0.66 4.25 -16.43
C LEU A 289 -1.27 3.17 -17.30
N ARG A 290 -0.51 2.15 -17.71
CA ARG A 290 -1.05 1.03 -18.51
C ARG A 290 -2.18 0.29 -17.79
N GLN A 291 -2.34 0.51 -16.49
CA GLN A 291 -3.38 -0.07 -15.64
C GLN A 291 -4.48 0.93 -15.27
N ALA A 292 -4.30 2.23 -15.54
CA ALA A 292 -5.21 3.30 -15.14
C ALA A 292 -5.88 3.94 -16.36
N SER A 293 -7.19 3.76 -16.47
CA SER A 293 -8.01 4.28 -17.56
C SER A 293 -8.70 5.57 -17.11
N VAL A 294 -8.09 6.73 -17.39
CA VAL A 294 -8.70 8.00 -17.85
C VAL A 294 -7.60 9.07 -17.93
N PRO A 295 -7.30 9.67 -19.10
CA PRO A 295 -6.40 10.82 -19.20
C PRO A 295 -7.03 12.05 -18.54
N LEU A 296 -6.22 12.84 -17.84
CA LEU A 296 -6.65 14.07 -17.20
C LEU A 296 -6.49 15.25 -18.17
N GLY A 297 -7.32 16.28 -18.02
CA GLY A 297 -7.24 17.51 -18.82
C GLY A 297 -6.05 18.39 -18.44
N ARG A 298 -6.32 19.66 -18.15
CA ARG A 298 -5.33 20.59 -17.60
C ARG A 298 -5.22 20.43 -16.08
N VAL A 299 -4.06 19.95 -15.60
CA VAL A 299 -3.84 19.62 -14.18
C VAL A 299 -2.79 20.52 -13.56
N ALA A 300 -3.16 21.21 -12.48
CA ALA A 300 -2.22 21.88 -11.59
C ALA A 300 -1.96 20.99 -10.36
N ALA A 301 -0.70 20.75 -10.02
CA ALA A 301 -0.35 20.03 -8.81
C ALA A 301 0.29 20.99 -7.79
N VAL A 302 -0.34 21.12 -6.62
CA VAL A 302 0.24 21.84 -5.48
C VAL A 302 0.94 20.80 -4.61
N LEU A 303 2.27 20.90 -4.51
CA LEU A 303 3.12 19.83 -3.99
C LEU A 303 3.91 20.30 -2.77
N ASP A 304 3.72 19.63 -1.64
CA ASP A 304 4.35 20.03 -0.40
C ASP A 304 5.78 19.47 -0.24
N ASN A 305 6.74 20.38 -0.02
CA ASN A 305 8.12 20.07 0.37
C ASN A 305 8.53 20.74 1.70
N SER A 306 7.54 21.06 2.55
CA SER A 306 7.74 21.56 3.91
C SER A 306 8.53 20.59 4.81
N TYR A 307 8.89 21.03 6.02
CA TYR A 307 9.62 20.18 6.97
C TYR A 307 8.84 18.93 7.40
N SER A 308 7.50 19.00 7.53
CA SER A 308 6.68 17.85 7.93
C SER A 308 6.69 16.74 6.88
N ALA A 309 6.98 17.08 5.61
CA ALA A 309 7.16 16.10 4.54
C ALA A 309 8.36 15.16 4.75
N SER A 310 9.23 15.46 5.73
CA SER A 310 10.33 14.57 6.17
C SER A 310 9.84 13.27 6.81
N GLY A 311 8.59 13.20 7.27
CA GLY A 311 7.97 12.01 7.84
C GLY A 311 8.51 11.59 9.21
N SER A 312 7.93 10.53 9.79
CA SER A 312 8.34 10.01 11.11
C SER A 312 9.66 9.22 11.04
N SER A 313 10.19 8.84 12.20
CA SER A 313 11.36 7.93 12.29
C SER A 313 11.10 6.57 11.63
N GLU A 314 9.85 6.07 11.70
CA GLU A 314 9.41 4.82 11.09
C GLU A 314 9.14 4.98 9.58
N LYS A 315 8.70 6.17 9.14
CA LYS A 315 8.33 6.49 7.76
C LYS A 315 9.18 7.63 7.18
N ARG A 316 10.49 7.49 7.30
CA ARG A 316 11.43 8.54 6.90
C ARG A 316 11.27 8.88 5.41
N ARG A 317 11.08 10.16 5.11
CA ARG A 317 10.90 10.76 3.77
C ARG A 317 9.66 10.25 3.02
N ARG A 318 8.75 9.52 3.68
CA ARG A 318 7.59 8.92 3.00
C ARG A 318 6.67 9.95 2.38
N PRO A 319 6.22 11.02 3.09
CA PRO A 319 5.36 12.02 2.47
C PRO A 319 6.02 12.69 1.27
N LEU A 320 7.28 13.13 1.39
CA LEU A 320 8.03 13.71 0.27
C LEU A 320 8.20 12.73 -0.90
N GLY A 321 8.39 11.44 -0.63
CA GLY A 321 8.46 10.40 -1.66
C GLY A 321 7.15 10.21 -2.41
N VAL A 322 6.01 10.29 -1.72
CA VAL A 322 4.68 10.28 -2.35
C VAL A 322 4.46 11.53 -3.17
N VAL A 323 4.84 12.71 -2.67
CA VAL A 323 4.74 13.99 -3.41
C VAL A 323 5.57 13.94 -4.70
N LEU A 324 6.83 13.48 -4.62
CA LEU A 324 7.69 13.32 -5.79
C LEU A 324 7.12 12.31 -6.79
N ALA A 325 6.61 11.16 -6.31
CA ALA A 325 5.99 10.18 -7.19
C ALA A 325 4.70 10.70 -7.83
N ALA A 326 3.88 11.47 -7.08
CA ALA A 326 2.67 12.10 -7.59
C ALA A 326 2.97 13.13 -8.68
N HIS A 327 4.07 13.89 -8.56
CA HIS A 327 4.54 14.78 -9.62
C HIS A 327 4.72 14.04 -10.96
N TYR A 328 5.52 12.97 -10.99
CA TYR A 328 5.75 12.20 -12.22
C TYR A 328 4.47 11.53 -12.73
N LEU A 329 3.63 11.02 -11.84
CA LEU A 329 2.39 10.35 -12.24
C LEU A 329 1.37 11.32 -12.84
N LEU A 330 1.16 12.47 -12.22
CA LEU A 330 0.26 13.51 -12.71
C LEU A 330 0.78 14.12 -14.01
N SER A 331 2.09 14.34 -14.13
CA SER A 331 2.72 14.81 -15.36
C SER A 331 2.50 13.85 -16.53
N ALA A 332 2.46 12.54 -16.26
CA ALA A 332 2.21 11.53 -17.29
C ALA A 332 0.70 11.34 -17.60
N LEU A 333 -0.19 11.64 -16.66
CA LEU A 333 -1.64 11.53 -16.82
C LEU A 333 -2.30 12.72 -17.51
N ALA A 334 -1.77 13.92 -17.29
CA ALA A 334 -2.37 15.17 -17.71
C ALA A 334 -2.01 15.50 -19.16
N ARG A 335 -2.97 16.07 -19.90
CA ARG A 335 -2.71 16.66 -21.22
C ARG A 335 -1.80 17.88 -21.10
N GLU A 336 -2.03 18.69 -20.07
CA GLU A 336 -1.25 19.87 -19.73
C GLU A 336 -1.00 19.84 -18.23
N TYR A 337 0.27 19.89 -17.82
CA TYR A 337 0.68 19.76 -16.42
C TYR A 337 1.50 20.95 -15.96
N ARG A 338 1.22 21.44 -14.75
CA ARG A 338 2.07 22.41 -14.06
C ARG A 338 2.18 22.08 -12.57
N ALA A 339 3.41 22.08 -12.07
CA ALA A 339 3.71 21.87 -10.66
C ALA A 339 3.93 23.21 -9.95
N PHE A 340 3.35 23.33 -8.75
CA PHE A 340 3.47 24.47 -7.85
C PHE A 340 3.93 23.94 -6.49
N TRP A 341 5.17 24.19 -6.13
CA TRP A 341 5.76 23.66 -4.90
C TRP A 341 5.61 24.68 -3.77
N THR A 342 5.36 24.22 -2.53
CA THR A 342 5.31 25.11 -1.35
C THR A 342 6.59 25.94 -1.22
N ARG A 343 7.73 25.35 -1.58
CA ARG A 343 8.95 26.09 -1.89
C ARG A 343 9.38 25.81 -3.34
N PRO A 344 9.59 26.85 -4.17
CA PRO A 344 10.04 26.67 -5.55
C PRO A 344 11.28 25.77 -5.60
N ALA A 345 11.18 24.70 -6.39
CA ALA A 345 12.27 23.77 -6.63
C ALA A 345 12.76 23.96 -8.06
N GLU A 346 14.07 24.20 -8.23
CA GLU A 346 14.70 24.26 -9.56
C GLU A 346 14.53 22.93 -10.29
N GLU A 347 14.72 21.82 -9.57
CA GLU A 347 14.48 20.47 -10.10
C GLU A 347 13.84 19.54 -9.07
N PRO A 348 12.80 18.75 -9.45
CA PRO A 348 12.14 17.80 -8.56
C PRO A 348 13.07 16.72 -7.96
N LEU A 349 14.18 16.39 -8.62
CA LEU A 349 15.14 15.38 -8.11
C LEU A 349 15.96 15.86 -6.91
N PHE A 350 16.09 17.18 -6.73
CA PHE A 350 16.93 17.78 -5.69
C PHE A 350 16.12 18.29 -4.49
N LEU A 351 14.86 17.85 -4.36
CA LEU A 351 14.01 18.23 -3.26
C LEU A 351 14.57 17.81 -1.89
N GLU A 352 14.37 18.71 -0.94
CA GLU A 352 14.61 18.51 0.49
C GLU A 352 13.38 18.99 1.28
N ALA A 353 13.00 18.26 2.32
CA ALA A 353 11.89 18.63 3.20
C ALA A 353 12.33 19.70 4.21
N ARG A 354 12.00 20.98 3.96
CA ARG A 354 12.43 22.11 4.81
C ARG A 354 11.45 23.28 4.74
N GLY A 355 11.33 24.01 5.86
CA GLY A 355 10.55 25.24 5.94
C GLY A 355 9.14 25.04 6.48
N GLN A 356 8.40 26.14 6.55
CA GLN A 356 6.99 26.17 6.93
C GLN A 356 6.10 25.69 5.78
N THR A 357 4.84 25.43 6.08
CA THR A 357 3.86 24.87 5.13
C THR A 357 2.92 25.99 4.68
N ASP A 358 3.34 26.75 3.67
CA ASP A 358 2.48 27.67 2.92
C ASP A 358 1.89 26.95 1.71
N LEU A 359 0.65 26.48 1.85
CA LEU A 359 -0.11 25.88 0.75
C LEU A 359 -0.96 26.90 0.00
N SER A 360 -1.10 28.11 0.54
CA SER A 360 -2.02 29.13 0.06
C SER A 360 -1.48 29.86 -1.17
N THR A 361 -0.22 30.28 -1.14
CA THR A 361 0.43 30.97 -2.27
C THR A 361 0.51 30.09 -3.52
N PRO A 362 1.02 28.84 -3.45
CA PRO A 362 1.08 27.98 -4.62
C PRO A 362 -0.31 27.60 -5.14
N LEU A 363 -1.33 27.55 -4.26
CA LEU A 363 -2.70 27.32 -4.67
C LEU A 363 -3.28 28.51 -5.44
N LEU A 364 -3.00 29.74 -5.03
CA LEU A 364 -3.41 30.94 -5.77
C LEU A 364 -2.81 30.96 -7.18
N ASP A 365 -1.50 30.70 -7.29
CA ASP A 365 -0.79 30.61 -8.57
C ASP A 365 -1.36 29.49 -9.45
N ALA A 366 -1.70 28.35 -8.84
CA ALA A 366 -2.34 27.24 -9.52
C ALA A 366 -3.73 27.60 -10.07
N LEU A 367 -4.54 28.33 -9.30
CA LEU A 367 -5.88 28.76 -9.72
C LEU A 367 -5.82 29.83 -10.80
N GLU A 368 -4.84 30.74 -10.77
CA GLU A 368 -4.63 31.75 -11.80
C GLU A 368 -4.37 31.12 -13.17
N TRP A 369 -3.72 29.96 -13.21
CA TRP A 369 -3.45 29.21 -14.44
C TRP A 369 -4.70 28.55 -15.08
N LYS A 370 -5.87 28.65 -14.42
CA LYS A 370 -7.18 28.12 -14.88
C LYS A 370 -7.12 26.63 -15.27
N PRO A 371 -6.79 25.73 -14.32
CA PRO A 371 -6.81 24.30 -14.56
C PRO A 371 -8.23 23.73 -14.54
N ASP A 372 -8.39 22.55 -15.15
CA ASP A 372 -9.59 21.73 -15.00
C ASP A 372 -9.59 21.00 -13.65
N LEU A 373 -8.39 20.62 -13.17
CA LEU A 373 -8.17 19.91 -11.91
C LEU A 373 -6.95 20.45 -11.16
N VAL A 374 -7.13 20.76 -9.88
CA VAL A 374 -6.05 21.01 -8.92
C VAL A 374 -5.91 19.82 -7.99
N VAL A 375 -4.71 19.24 -7.91
CA VAL A 375 -4.37 18.18 -6.94
C VAL A 375 -3.39 18.74 -5.92
N VAL A 376 -3.83 18.92 -4.69
CA VAL A 376 -2.97 19.31 -3.56
C VAL A 376 -2.45 18.04 -2.89
N VAL A 377 -1.14 17.86 -2.81
CA VAL A 377 -0.50 16.72 -2.14
C VAL A 377 0.27 17.24 -0.93
N SER A 378 -0.33 17.13 0.27
CA SER A 378 0.28 17.55 1.52
C SER A 378 -0.29 16.75 2.70
N ASP A 379 0.29 16.90 3.89
CA ASP A 379 -0.24 16.31 5.12
C ASP A 379 -1.45 17.07 5.70
N GLY A 380 -1.86 18.16 5.04
CA GLY A 380 -2.98 19.01 5.44
C GLY A 380 -2.66 20.01 6.56
N TYR A 381 -1.40 20.16 6.96
CA TYR A 381 -1.00 21.09 8.01
C TYR A 381 -0.65 22.47 7.44
N ASP A 382 -1.67 23.28 7.12
CA ASP A 382 -1.53 24.65 6.63
C ASP A 382 -1.23 25.61 7.79
N ASN A 383 0.01 26.10 7.91
CA ASN A 383 0.45 26.87 9.09
C ASN A 383 1.09 28.22 8.79
N ASP A 384 1.17 28.64 7.53
CA ASP A 384 1.77 29.93 7.15
C ASP A 384 1.00 30.62 5.99
N PRO A 385 -0.02 31.45 6.29
CA PRO A 385 -0.69 31.60 7.58
C PRO A 385 -1.70 30.46 7.85
N PRO A 386 -2.02 30.16 9.12
CA PRO A 386 -2.94 29.07 9.45
C PRO A 386 -4.33 29.22 8.81
N ASN A 387 -4.83 28.13 8.21
CA ASN A 387 -6.14 28.04 7.53
C ASN A 387 -6.30 28.97 6.31
N ALA A 388 -5.23 29.51 5.76
CA ALA A 388 -5.28 30.36 4.57
C ALA A 388 -5.92 29.63 3.38
N VAL A 389 -5.60 28.35 3.19
CA VAL A 389 -6.18 27.53 2.11
C VAL A 389 -7.70 27.40 2.24
N ALA A 390 -8.22 27.29 3.47
CA ALA A 390 -9.66 27.20 3.70
C ALA A 390 -10.37 28.49 3.25
N GLU A 391 -9.78 29.65 3.53
CA GLU A 391 -10.33 30.94 3.09
C GLU A 391 -10.20 31.17 1.58
N VAL A 392 -9.05 30.85 0.98
CA VAL A 392 -8.83 30.92 -0.47
C VAL A 392 -9.87 30.08 -1.20
N THR A 393 -10.05 28.82 -0.79
CA THR A 393 -10.99 27.90 -1.42
C THR A 393 -12.44 28.30 -1.20
N ARG A 394 -12.79 28.83 -0.02
CA ARG A 394 -14.13 29.40 0.25
C ARG A 394 -14.44 30.56 -0.69
N ILE A 395 -13.53 31.53 -0.82
CA ILE A 395 -13.73 32.70 -1.70
C ILE A 395 -13.79 32.25 -3.16
N PHE A 396 -12.88 31.38 -3.60
CA PHE A 396 -12.85 30.86 -4.96
C PHE A 396 -14.18 30.19 -5.32
N ARG A 397 -14.69 29.28 -4.46
CA ARG A 397 -15.95 28.56 -4.70
C ARG A 397 -17.19 29.45 -4.63
N THR A 398 -17.19 30.51 -3.82
CA THR A 398 -18.37 31.36 -3.63
C THR A 398 -18.44 32.52 -4.61
N LYS A 399 -17.29 33.07 -5.03
CA LYS A 399 -17.22 34.30 -5.83
C LYS A 399 -16.69 34.10 -7.26
N LEU A 400 -15.73 33.19 -7.47
CA LEU A 400 -15.00 33.09 -8.75
C LEU A 400 -15.43 31.89 -9.60
N ASP A 401 -15.70 30.75 -8.97
CA ASP A 401 -16.17 29.54 -9.62
C ASP A 401 -17.36 28.88 -8.90
N PRO A 402 -18.53 29.55 -8.81
CA PRO A 402 -19.74 28.97 -8.21
C PRO A 402 -20.22 27.70 -8.94
N SER A 403 -19.97 27.61 -10.25
CA SER A 403 -20.31 26.45 -11.08
C SER A 403 -19.34 25.28 -10.95
N ARG A 404 -18.29 25.40 -10.11
CA ARG A 404 -17.31 24.34 -9.84
C ARG A 404 -16.66 23.75 -11.10
N ARG A 405 -16.33 24.60 -12.08
CA ARG A 405 -15.65 24.19 -13.31
C ARG A 405 -14.25 23.63 -13.04
N THR A 406 -13.55 24.17 -12.05
CA THR A 406 -12.23 23.66 -11.62
C THR A 406 -12.43 22.69 -10.45
N SER A 407 -12.11 21.40 -10.62
CA SER A 407 -12.11 20.46 -9.49
C SER A 407 -10.86 20.70 -8.61
N ILE A 408 -11.00 20.64 -7.29
CA ILE A 408 -9.87 20.80 -6.35
C ILE A 408 -9.93 19.62 -5.41
N ILE A 409 -8.86 18.83 -5.34
CA ILE A 409 -8.79 17.61 -4.53
C ILE A 409 -7.53 17.66 -3.67
N HIS A 410 -7.66 17.27 -2.40
CA HIS A 410 -6.54 17.13 -1.48
C HIS A 410 -6.18 15.66 -1.27
N ALA A 411 -5.03 15.24 -1.79
CA ALA A 411 -4.46 13.91 -1.61
C ALA A 411 -3.50 13.91 -0.41
N ASN A 412 -3.94 13.35 0.70
CA ASN A 412 -3.18 13.36 1.95
C ASN A 412 -2.52 11.99 2.22
N PRO A 413 -1.18 11.91 2.29
CA PRO A 413 -0.50 10.66 2.56
C PRO A 413 -0.40 10.29 4.04
N VAL A 414 -0.86 11.16 4.93
CA VAL A 414 -0.73 11.01 6.38
C VAL A 414 -2.11 10.81 7.02
N PHE A 415 -2.22 9.78 7.86
CA PHE A 415 -3.43 9.53 8.64
C PHE A 415 -3.44 10.31 9.95
N ALA A 416 -4.53 11.04 10.23
CA ALA A 416 -4.73 11.75 11.49
C ALA A 416 -5.65 10.94 12.42
N SER A 417 -5.09 10.34 13.47
CA SER A 417 -5.84 9.44 14.38
C SER A 417 -6.95 10.16 15.14
N GLU A 418 -6.72 11.41 15.51
CA GLU A 418 -7.65 12.29 16.22
C GLU A 418 -8.87 12.66 15.38
N LEU A 419 -8.74 12.62 14.04
CA LEU A 419 -9.83 12.90 13.10
C LEU A 419 -10.46 11.65 12.50
N TYR A 420 -9.93 10.46 12.81
CA TYR A 420 -10.31 9.18 12.18
C TYR A 420 -10.18 9.19 10.63
N ALA A 421 -9.49 10.18 10.08
CA ALA A 421 -9.39 10.44 8.65
C ALA A 421 -8.10 11.24 8.37
N PRO A 422 -7.64 11.34 7.12
CA PRO A 422 -6.62 12.31 6.78
C PRO A 422 -7.09 13.74 7.09
N ARG A 423 -6.17 14.59 7.55
CA ARG A 423 -6.48 15.99 7.85
C ARG A 423 -6.84 16.74 6.57
N GLY A 424 -7.97 17.45 6.57
CA GLY A 424 -8.41 18.26 5.45
C GLY A 424 -7.84 19.68 5.47
N ILE A 425 -7.78 20.31 4.30
CA ILE A 425 -7.32 21.71 4.10
C ILE A 425 -8.46 22.73 4.05
N GLY A 426 -9.70 22.28 4.26
CA GLY A 426 -10.90 23.12 4.29
C GLY A 426 -12.17 22.34 3.95
N ALA A 427 -13.33 22.87 4.32
CA ALA A 427 -14.62 22.22 4.10
C ALA A 427 -15.04 22.15 2.61
N GLN A 428 -14.45 22.98 1.76
CA GLN A 428 -14.78 23.06 0.33
C GLN A 428 -13.88 22.21 -0.55
N VAL A 429 -12.89 21.51 0.03
CA VAL A 429 -11.96 20.65 -0.70
C VAL A 429 -12.09 19.22 -0.21
N PRO A 430 -12.56 18.27 -1.05
CA PRO A 430 -12.57 16.86 -0.71
C PRO A 430 -11.15 16.40 -0.39
N THR A 431 -10.99 15.77 0.77
CA THR A 431 -9.72 15.17 1.19
C THR A 431 -9.80 13.66 1.05
N VAL A 432 -8.75 13.09 0.46
CA VAL A 432 -8.64 11.67 0.15
C VAL A 432 -7.29 11.13 0.60
N GLY A 433 -7.30 9.94 1.19
CA GLY A 433 -6.07 9.29 1.67
C GLY A 433 -5.29 8.64 0.53
N VAL A 434 -3.96 8.81 0.50
CA VAL A 434 -3.09 8.19 -0.52
C VAL A 434 -1.88 7.55 0.12
N ARG A 435 -1.73 6.22 0.02
CA ARG A 435 -0.55 5.55 0.61
C ARG A 435 0.66 5.60 -0.30
N ASP A 436 0.46 5.17 -1.53
CA ASP A 436 1.45 5.12 -2.60
C ASP A 436 0.87 5.95 -3.77
N ALA A 437 1.71 6.68 -4.50
CA ALA A 437 1.24 7.58 -5.55
C ALA A 437 0.50 6.81 -6.65
N GLU A 438 0.84 5.53 -6.85
CA GLU A 438 0.16 4.62 -7.76
C GLU A 438 -1.34 4.45 -7.46
N ASP A 439 -1.78 4.71 -6.23
CA ASP A 439 -3.19 4.66 -5.84
C ASP A 439 -3.97 5.93 -6.28
N LEU A 440 -3.26 7.01 -6.62
CA LEU A 440 -3.85 8.31 -6.93
C LEU A 440 -4.95 8.25 -8.00
N PRO A 441 -4.83 7.51 -9.13
CA PRO A 441 -5.91 7.43 -10.12
C PRO A 441 -7.18 6.78 -9.55
N THR A 442 -7.02 5.76 -8.70
CA THR A 442 -8.15 5.12 -8.00
C THR A 442 -8.80 6.10 -7.03
N VAL A 443 -7.98 6.83 -6.29
CA VAL A 443 -8.41 7.75 -5.24
C VAL A 443 -9.07 9.00 -5.82
N LEU A 444 -8.60 9.54 -6.95
CA LEU A 444 -9.27 10.61 -7.70
C LEU A 444 -10.66 10.19 -8.16
N GLY A 445 -10.82 8.91 -8.56
CA GLY A 445 -12.12 8.34 -8.86
C GLY A 445 -13.07 8.37 -7.66
N PHE A 446 -12.55 8.17 -6.44
CA PHE A 446 -13.33 8.23 -5.19
C PHE A 446 -13.63 9.66 -4.72
N ALA A 447 -12.79 10.64 -5.05
CA ALA A 447 -12.94 12.03 -4.61
C ALA A 447 -14.31 12.63 -4.98
N ARG A 448 -14.90 12.23 -6.13
CA ARG A 448 -16.26 12.64 -6.53
C ARG A 448 -17.34 12.32 -5.49
N PHE A 449 -17.17 11.21 -4.75
CA PHE A 449 -18.10 10.80 -3.71
C PHE A 449 -17.88 11.59 -2.42
N ALA A 450 -16.62 11.99 -2.16
CA ALA A 450 -16.26 12.84 -1.02
C ALA A 450 -16.76 14.29 -1.18
N GLU A 451 -16.94 14.77 -2.41
CA GLU A 451 -17.59 16.07 -2.67
C GLU A 451 -19.09 16.08 -2.37
N GLY A 452 -19.70 14.93 -2.06
CA GLY A 452 -21.14 14.81 -1.80
C GLY A 452 -22.02 14.98 -3.04
N ALA A 453 -21.42 15.09 -4.23
CA ALA A 453 -22.12 15.27 -5.50
C ALA A 453 -22.83 14.01 -6.01
N ALA A 454 -22.43 12.83 -5.53
CA ALA A 454 -22.97 11.54 -5.95
C ALA A 454 -23.85 10.87 -4.86
N PRO A 455 -24.94 10.18 -5.24
CA PRO A 455 -25.79 9.44 -4.32
C PRO A 455 -25.10 8.17 -3.78
N LEU A 456 -25.61 7.61 -2.68
CA LEU A 456 -25.04 6.39 -2.08
C LEU A 456 -25.08 5.22 -3.07
N SER A 457 -26.17 5.10 -3.83
CA SER A 457 -26.35 4.07 -4.85
C SER A 457 -25.24 4.06 -5.91
N GLU A 458 -24.69 5.22 -6.26
CA GLU A 458 -23.57 5.32 -7.20
C GLU A 458 -22.27 4.77 -6.58
N LEU A 459 -22.01 5.05 -5.30
CA LEU A 459 -20.88 4.47 -4.57
C LEU A 459 -21.01 2.95 -4.46
N GLU A 460 -22.21 2.45 -4.15
CA GLU A 460 -22.47 1.00 -4.08
C GLU A 460 -22.26 0.32 -5.45
N ASN A 461 -22.75 0.95 -6.52
CA ASN A 461 -22.59 0.47 -7.89
C ASN A 461 -21.12 0.49 -8.33
N TYR A 462 -20.39 1.54 -7.94
CA TYR A 462 -18.96 1.65 -8.20
C TYR A 462 -18.17 0.54 -7.50
N LEU A 463 -18.46 0.28 -6.22
CA LEU A 463 -17.87 -0.83 -5.47
C LEU A 463 -18.27 -2.18 -6.07
N ALA A 464 -19.53 -2.37 -6.45
CA ALA A 464 -20.01 -3.60 -7.10
C ALA A 464 -19.30 -3.85 -8.44
N ALA A 465 -19.04 -2.80 -9.23
CA ALA A 465 -18.27 -2.91 -10.47
C ALA A 465 -16.81 -3.30 -10.21
N ARG A 466 -16.19 -2.81 -9.13
CA ARG A 466 -14.85 -3.28 -8.70
C ARG A 466 -14.87 -4.73 -8.22
N VAL A 467 -15.88 -5.14 -7.47
CA VAL A 467 -16.08 -6.54 -7.05
C VAL A 467 -16.18 -7.46 -8.26
N ARG A 468 -16.98 -7.11 -9.28
CA ARG A 468 -17.09 -7.90 -10.51
C ARG A 468 -15.73 -8.08 -11.17
N ARG A 469 -14.98 -6.99 -11.39
CA ARG A 469 -13.62 -7.04 -11.97
C ARG A 469 -12.66 -7.90 -11.15
N MET A 470 -12.72 -7.82 -9.82
CA MET A 470 -11.88 -8.62 -8.93
C MET A 470 -12.23 -10.13 -8.97
N LEU A 471 -13.50 -10.46 -9.23
CA LEU A 471 -14.00 -11.83 -9.27
C LEU A 471 -14.03 -12.44 -10.67
N GLU A 472 -13.74 -11.66 -11.72
CA GLU A 472 -13.71 -12.13 -13.11
C GLU A 472 -12.63 -13.21 -13.32
N PRO A 473 -13.00 -14.40 -13.82
CA PRO A 473 -12.07 -15.50 -14.04
C PRO A 473 -11.18 -15.21 -15.26
N GLY A 474 -10.02 -14.61 -15.04
CA GLY A 474 -9.04 -14.34 -16.10
C GLY A 474 -7.82 -13.56 -15.64
N GLN A 475 -7.98 -12.64 -14.67
CA GLN A 475 -6.86 -12.06 -13.96
C GLN A 475 -6.46 -12.97 -12.82
N ARG A 476 -5.53 -13.91 -13.08
CA ARG A 476 -4.71 -14.41 -11.96
C ARG A 476 -4.10 -13.16 -11.32
N PRO A 477 -4.35 -12.87 -10.02
CA PRO A 477 -3.59 -11.81 -9.37
C PRO A 477 -2.13 -12.19 -9.57
N VAL A 478 -1.40 -11.35 -10.32
CA VAL A 478 0.06 -11.46 -10.39
C VAL A 478 0.48 -11.38 -8.94
N GLN A 479 0.95 -12.50 -8.38
CA GLN A 479 1.48 -12.47 -7.02
C GLN A 479 2.48 -11.32 -7.00
N PRO A 480 2.35 -10.35 -6.08
CA PRO A 480 3.32 -9.29 -5.99
C PRO A 480 4.68 -9.97 -5.94
N VAL A 481 5.57 -9.64 -6.88
CA VAL A 481 6.99 -10.05 -6.84
C VAL A 481 7.42 -9.86 -5.40
N GLU A 482 7.99 -10.90 -4.77
CA GLU A 482 8.29 -10.89 -3.33
C GLU A 482 8.99 -9.58 -2.93
N LEU A 483 8.23 -8.66 -2.36
CA LEU A 483 8.72 -7.42 -1.80
C LEU A 483 8.90 -7.66 -0.31
N THR A 484 9.95 -8.41 0.03
CA THR A 484 10.38 -8.61 1.40
C THR A 484 11.08 -7.35 1.92
N GLY A 485 10.44 -6.65 2.86
CA GLY A 485 11.12 -5.80 3.85
C GLY A 485 10.69 -4.33 3.90
N GLU A 486 9.72 -4.03 4.76
CA GLU A 486 9.63 -2.77 5.52
C GLU A 486 9.39 -3.07 7.02
N GLU A 487 9.71 -4.28 7.52
CA GLU A 487 9.29 -4.71 8.87
C GLU A 487 10.40 -5.28 9.76
N GLU A 488 11.66 -4.86 9.57
CA GLU A 488 12.69 -5.05 10.61
C GLU A 488 13.50 -3.76 10.81
N ALA A 489 12.88 -2.79 11.48
CA ALA A 489 13.51 -1.86 12.41
C ALA A 489 12.42 -1.31 13.34
#